data_AF-A0A7J4UU71-F1
#
_entry.id   AF-A0A7J4UU71-F1
#
_cell.length_a   1.000
_cell.length_b   1.000
_cell.length_c   1.000
_cell.angle_alpha   90.00
_cell.angle_beta   90.00
_cell.angle_gamma   90.00
#
_symmetry.space_group_name_H-M   'P 1'
#
loop_
_entity.id
_entity.type
_entity.pdbx_description
1 polymer ?
#
loop_
_entity_poly.entity_id
_entity_poly.type
_entity_poly.pdbx_seq_one_letter_code
_entity_poly.pdbx_strand_id
1 'polypeptide(L)'
;MPSSSAPGKVYLFGEHAVVYGEPAVPCAIDRRITVSCTKSNDNLISIQAPQIGTNDFSIEFSESSLKSNLSKVEPHLHYILTAIGLSLNFSETTFNGLEIVVESDIPLGAGLGSSAAVSVATVDAVSRTCDVIHPLEQIATLAHEVEQTVQGRASRADTFCSTMGGFVCVEGKKCNKLPFSQLPLTIGYDGGFGSTK
;
A
#
# COMPACT_ATOMS: atom_id res chain seq x y z
N MET A 1 -15.98 -8.63 8.32
CA MET A 1 -15.01 -7.54 8.09
C MET A 1 -14.16 -7.95 6.91
N PRO A 2 -14.38 -7.37 5.71
CA PRO A 2 -13.47 -7.54 4.60
C PRO A 2 -12.05 -7.20 5.02
N SER A 3 -11.11 -8.09 4.71
CA SER A 3 -9.70 -7.87 4.91
C SER A 3 -8.94 -8.22 3.64
N SER A 4 -7.85 -7.50 3.40
CA SER A 4 -6.91 -7.79 2.34
C SER A 4 -5.50 -7.77 2.92
N SER A 5 -4.59 -8.49 2.28
CA SER A 5 -3.19 -8.47 2.66
C SER A 5 -2.30 -8.31 1.44
N ALA A 6 -1.21 -7.59 1.59
CA ALA A 6 -0.19 -7.42 0.57
C ALA A 6 1.20 -7.76 1.14
N PRO A 7 2.04 -8.51 0.41
CA PRO A 7 3.42 -8.75 0.78
C PRO A 7 4.28 -7.49 0.62
N GLY A 8 5.34 -7.40 1.40
CA GLY A 8 6.48 -6.55 1.09
C GLY A 8 7.27 -7.09 -0.09
N LYS A 9 8.36 -6.39 -0.44
CA LYS A 9 9.26 -6.76 -1.53
C LYS A 9 10.72 -6.66 -1.16
N VAL A 10 11.56 -7.26 -1.99
CA VAL A 10 13.00 -6.98 -2.13
C VAL A 10 13.34 -6.81 -3.60
N TYR A 11 14.38 -6.05 -3.91
CA TYR A 11 14.94 -6.00 -5.26
C TYR A 11 16.01 -7.08 -5.42
N LEU A 12 15.88 -7.89 -6.48
CA LEU A 12 16.99 -8.75 -6.92
C LEU A 12 17.95 -7.95 -7.78
N PHE A 13 17.40 -7.09 -8.66
CA PHE A 13 18.18 -6.23 -9.56
C PHE A 13 17.43 -4.91 -9.85
N GLY A 14 18.18 -3.83 -10.08
CA GLY A 14 17.65 -2.61 -10.72
C GLY A 14 16.95 -1.58 -9.82
N GLU A 15 17.08 -1.65 -8.49
CA GLU A 15 16.38 -0.75 -7.54
C GLU A 15 16.54 0.74 -7.85
N HIS A 16 17.77 1.19 -8.14
CA HIS A 16 18.03 2.60 -8.50
C HIS A 16 17.81 2.91 -9.98
N ALA A 17 17.79 1.89 -10.84
CA ALA A 17 17.66 2.06 -12.28
C ALA A 17 16.19 2.27 -12.68
N VAL A 18 15.26 1.60 -11.96
CA VAL A 18 13.83 1.60 -12.30
C VAL A 18 13.18 2.98 -12.29
N VAL A 19 13.65 3.87 -11.41
CA VAL A 19 13.12 5.24 -11.35
C VAL A 19 13.45 6.03 -12.62
N TYR A 20 14.46 5.63 -13.38
CA TYR A 20 14.85 6.20 -14.68
C TYR A 20 14.23 5.49 -15.88
N GLY A 21 13.36 4.49 -15.64
CA GLY A 21 12.70 3.73 -16.70
C GLY A 21 13.45 2.47 -17.14
N GLU A 22 14.61 2.19 -16.56
CA GLU A 22 15.37 0.98 -16.82
C GLU A 22 14.75 -0.26 -16.16
N PRO A 23 15.09 -1.48 -16.60
CA PRO A 23 14.54 -2.70 -16.03
C PRO A 23 14.91 -2.93 -14.56
N ALA A 24 13.96 -3.43 -13.78
CA ALA A 24 14.18 -3.97 -12.45
C ALA A 24 13.39 -5.23 -12.19
N VAL A 25 13.92 -6.05 -11.29
CA VAL A 25 13.37 -7.36 -10.92
C VAL A 25 13.15 -7.40 -9.40
N PRO A 26 12.02 -6.89 -8.89
CA PRO A 26 11.63 -7.09 -7.52
C PRO A 26 10.94 -8.45 -7.32
N CYS A 27 11.00 -8.94 -6.09
CA CYS A 27 10.36 -10.16 -5.62
C CYS A 27 9.55 -9.87 -4.35
N ALA A 28 8.33 -10.38 -4.29
CA ALA A 28 7.51 -10.33 -3.09
C ALA A 28 8.08 -11.27 -2.02
N ILE A 29 7.95 -10.90 -0.75
CA ILE A 29 8.43 -11.68 0.39
C ILE A 29 7.28 -12.06 1.31
N ASP A 30 7.46 -13.12 2.11
CA ASP A 30 6.45 -13.62 3.04
C ASP A 30 6.42 -12.83 4.37
N ARG A 31 6.35 -11.51 4.22
CA ARG A 31 6.09 -10.52 5.28
C ARG A 31 5.06 -9.58 4.75
N ARG A 32 3.91 -9.49 5.40
CA ARG A 32 2.70 -8.88 4.83
C ARG A 32 2.19 -7.76 5.71
N ILE A 33 1.44 -6.86 5.10
CA ILE A 33 0.53 -5.96 5.78
C ILE A 33 -0.88 -6.46 5.52
N THR A 34 -1.67 -6.61 6.57
CA THR A 34 -3.09 -6.92 6.52
C THR A 34 -3.87 -5.68 6.89
N VAL A 35 -4.83 -5.32 6.06
CA VAL A 35 -5.77 -4.22 6.32
C VAL A 35 -7.16 -4.79 6.37
N SER A 36 -7.85 -4.51 7.48
CA SER A 36 -9.24 -4.87 7.69
C SER A 36 -10.08 -3.59 7.72
N CYS A 37 -11.26 -3.63 7.08
CA CYS A 37 -12.10 -2.45 6.96
C CYS A 37 -13.57 -2.79 7.23
N THR A 38 -14.28 -1.92 7.94
CA THR A 38 -15.72 -2.00 8.20
C THR A 38 -16.38 -0.65 8.00
N LYS A 39 -17.62 -0.67 7.51
CA LYS A 39 -18.49 0.53 7.49
C LYS A 39 -18.85 0.88 8.94
N SER A 40 -18.81 2.17 9.27
CA SER A 40 -19.32 2.72 10.52
C SER A 40 -20.41 3.77 10.23
N ASN A 41 -21.17 4.14 11.27
CA ASN A 41 -22.28 5.08 11.17
C ASN A 41 -22.03 6.40 11.93
N ASP A 42 -20.79 6.66 12.33
CA ASP A 42 -20.40 7.70 13.29
C ASP A 42 -19.84 8.98 12.65
N ASN A 43 -19.91 9.11 11.31
CA ASN A 43 -19.32 10.22 10.56
C ASN A 43 -17.79 10.30 10.64
N LEU A 44 -17.09 9.20 10.97
CA LEU A 44 -15.65 9.17 11.17
C LEU A 44 -14.93 8.14 10.30
N ILE A 45 -13.67 8.44 9.99
CA ILE A 45 -12.66 7.48 9.52
C ILE A 45 -11.73 7.22 10.70
N SER A 46 -11.83 6.03 11.28
CA SER A 46 -11.04 5.58 12.43
C SER A 46 -9.95 4.62 11.97
N ILE A 47 -8.70 4.86 12.36
CA ILE A 47 -7.53 4.08 11.97
C ILE A 47 -6.80 3.58 13.21
N GLN A 48 -6.58 2.26 13.26
CA GLN A 48 -5.73 1.59 14.24
C GLN A 48 -4.58 0.92 13.49
N ALA A 49 -3.35 1.31 13.81
CA ALA A 49 -2.11 0.75 13.30
C ALA A 49 -1.06 0.70 14.44
N PRO A 50 -1.17 -0.27 15.37
CA PRO A 50 -0.35 -0.31 16.59
C PRO A 50 1.16 -0.39 16.32
N GLN A 51 1.56 -1.09 15.26
CA GLN A 51 2.96 -1.28 14.90
C GLN A 51 3.68 0.04 14.55
N ILE A 52 2.94 1.04 14.09
CA ILE A 52 3.44 2.40 13.79
C ILE A 52 2.98 3.42 14.83
N GLY A 53 2.56 2.97 16.02
CA GLY A 53 2.21 3.83 17.15
C GLY A 53 0.89 4.59 17.01
N THR A 54 0.02 4.21 16.07
CA THR A 54 -1.29 4.83 15.89
C THR A 54 -2.37 3.94 16.48
N ASN A 55 -2.81 4.18 17.70
CA ASN A 55 -3.81 3.31 18.35
C ASN A 55 -5.24 3.82 18.23
N ASP A 56 -5.44 5.14 18.10
CA ASP A 56 -6.76 5.76 18.08
C ASP A 56 -6.68 7.08 17.29
N PHE A 57 -6.67 6.97 15.97
CA PHE A 57 -6.70 8.13 15.08
C PHE A 57 -8.04 8.20 14.37
N SER A 58 -8.72 9.33 14.47
CA SER A 58 -10.00 9.54 13.80
C SER A 58 -10.06 10.90 13.10
N ILE A 59 -10.64 10.93 11.90
CA ILE A 59 -10.99 12.18 11.21
C ILE A 59 -12.44 12.14 10.74
N GLU A 60 -13.02 13.32 10.50
CA GLU A 60 -14.36 13.42 9.93
C GLU A 60 -14.41 12.79 8.53
N PHE A 61 -15.44 11.99 8.28
CA PHE A 61 -15.72 11.39 6.99
C PHE A 61 -16.24 12.46 6.02
N SER A 62 -15.33 13.09 5.29
CA SER A 62 -15.67 13.96 4.16
C SER A 62 -14.55 13.94 3.12
N GLU A 63 -14.91 14.12 1.84
CA GLU A 63 -13.91 14.20 0.76
C GLU A 63 -12.92 15.35 0.97
N SER A 64 -13.38 16.47 1.54
CA SER A 64 -12.53 17.62 1.86
C SER A 64 -11.60 17.32 3.04
N SER A 65 -12.04 16.55 4.04
CA SER A 65 -11.22 16.12 5.17
C SER A 65 -10.07 15.20 4.75
N LEU A 66 -10.30 14.29 3.80
CA LEU A 66 -9.26 13.37 3.31
C LEU A 66 -8.09 14.10 2.63
N LYS A 67 -8.36 15.21 1.93
CA LYS A 67 -7.32 16.01 1.25
C LYS A 67 -6.69 17.06 2.15
N SER A 68 -7.50 17.76 2.95
CA SER A 68 -7.04 18.90 3.77
C SER A 68 -6.21 18.49 5.00
N ASN A 69 -6.44 17.29 5.54
CA ASN A 69 -5.73 16.81 6.72
C ASN A 69 -4.36 16.20 6.42
N LEU A 70 -4.00 15.93 5.15
CA LEU A 70 -2.67 15.40 4.79
C LEU A 70 -1.51 16.31 5.22
N SER A 71 -1.74 17.59 5.48
CA SER A 71 -0.69 18.49 6.00
C SER A 71 -0.58 18.48 7.53
N LYS A 72 -1.52 17.83 8.23
CA LYS A 72 -1.69 17.89 9.69
C LYS A 72 -1.57 16.54 10.38
N VAL A 73 -1.38 15.47 9.62
CA VAL A 73 -1.29 14.10 10.13
C VAL A 73 0.12 13.57 9.93
N GLU A 74 0.46 12.50 10.64
CA GLU A 74 1.77 11.87 10.52
C GLU A 74 1.98 11.28 9.10
N PRO A 75 3.21 11.35 8.54
CA PRO A 75 3.48 10.93 7.17
C PRO A 75 3.07 9.49 6.82
N HIS A 76 3.11 8.57 7.79
CA HIS A 76 2.72 7.18 7.55
C HIS A 76 1.21 7.01 7.30
N LEU A 77 0.37 7.90 7.82
CA LEU A 77 -1.08 7.88 7.60
C LEU A 77 -1.47 8.41 6.22
N HIS A 78 -0.57 9.13 5.52
CA HIS A 78 -0.87 9.67 4.19
C HIS A 78 -1.22 8.55 3.21
N TYR A 79 -0.47 7.44 3.21
CA TYR A 79 -0.74 6.31 2.33
C TYR A 79 -2.12 5.70 2.57
N ILE A 80 -2.51 5.54 3.83
CA ILE A 80 -3.80 4.95 4.21
C ILE A 80 -4.93 5.90 3.80
N LEU A 81 -4.85 7.18 4.16
CA LEU A 81 -5.88 8.17 3.86
C LEU A 81 -6.05 8.41 2.35
N THR A 82 -4.93 8.51 1.61
CA THR A 82 -4.98 8.64 0.16
C THR A 82 -5.54 7.37 -0.50
N ALA A 83 -5.17 6.17 -0.03
CA ALA A 83 -5.74 4.92 -0.52
C ALA A 83 -7.25 4.82 -0.27
N ILE A 84 -7.72 5.22 0.92
CA ILE A 84 -9.16 5.31 1.23
C ILE A 84 -9.83 6.24 0.22
N GLY A 85 -9.36 7.49 0.10
CA GLY A 85 -9.97 8.48 -0.79
C GLY A 85 -10.04 8.04 -2.25
N LEU A 86 -8.98 7.44 -2.79
CA LEU A 86 -8.99 6.92 -4.16
C LEU A 86 -9.97 5.75 -4.34
N SER A 87 -10.08 4.86 -3.34
CA SER A 87 -10.99 3.72 -3.39
C SER A 87 -12.46 4.14 -3.35
N LEU A 88 -12.77 5.18 -2.56
CA LEU A 88 -14.12 5.73 -2.44
C LEU A 88 -14.67 6.30 -3.77
N ASN A 89 -13.80 6.75 -4.68
CA ASN A 89 -14.21 7.27 -5.99
C ASN A 89 -14.93 6.23 -6.87
N PHE A 90 -14.80 4.94 -6.55
CA PHE A 90 -15.42 3.84 -7.29
C PHE A 90 -16.65 3.27 -6.57
N SER A 91 -16.97 3.75 -5.37
CA SER A 91 -18.10 3.27 -4.56
C SER A 91 -19.38 4.04 -4.90
N GLU A 92 -20.46 3.30 -5.14
CA GLU A 92 -21.82 3.85 -5.15
C GLU A 92 -22.54 3.63 -3.80
N THR A 93 -21.88 2.93 -2.87
CA THR A 93 -22.48 2.53 -1.59
C THR A 93 -22.55 3.71 -0.62
N THR A 94 -23.69 3.88 0.03
CA THR A 94 -23.90 4.91 1.03
C THR A 94 -23.47 4.43 2.42
N PHE A 95 -22.47 5.09 2.97
CA PHE A 95 -22.06 5.03 4.36
C PHE A 95 -21.44 6.37 4.72
N ASN A 96 -21.35 6.66 6.01
CA ASN A 96 -20.80 7.91 6.50
C ASN A 96 -19.59 7.67 7.40
N GLY A 97 -19.06 6.46 7.51
CA GLY A 97 -17.81 6.24 8.23
C GLY A 97 -17.14 4.91 7.89
N LEU A 98 -15.86 4.82 8.26
CA LEU A 98 -15.04 3.64 8.10
C LEU A 98 -14.19 3.41 9.35
N GLU A 99 -14.07 2.16 9.74
CA GLU A 99 -13.07 1.69 10.69
C GLU A 99 -12.02 0.88 9.93
N ILE A 100 -10.75 1.19 10.13
CA ILE A 100 -9.60 0.59 9.47
C ILE A 100 -8.64 0.08 10.53
N VAL A 101 -8.29 -1.20 10.44
CA VAL A 101 -7.26 -1.83 11.27
C VAL A 101 -6.13 -2.31 10.37
N VAL A 102 -4.89 -1.88 10.67
CA VAL A 102 -3.68 -2.20 9.93
C VAL A 102 -2.76 -3.01 10.83
N GLU A 103 -2.39 -4.21 10.37
CA GLU A 103 -1.44 -5.09 11.03
C GLU A 103 -0.26 -5.35 10.09
N SER A 104 0.96 -5.24 10.60
CA SER A 104 2.18 -5.35 9.78
C SER A 104 3.16 -6.35 10.38
N ASP A 105 3.54 -7.35 9.57
CA ASP A 105 4.68 -8.23 9.82
C ASP A 105 5.97 -7.69 9.19
N ILE A 106 5.89 -6.61 8.41
CA ILE A 106 7.05 -5.99 7.77
C ILE A 106 7.79 -5.12 8.80
N PRO A 107 9.09 -5.36 9.06
CA PRO A 107 9.90 -4.50 9.91
C PRO A 107 9.89 -3.03 9.43
N LEU A 108 9.70 -2.11 10.36
CA LEU A 108 9.68 -0.68 10.05
C LEU A 108 11.05 -0.20 9.56
N GLY A 109 11.04 0.62 8.51
CA GLY A 109 12.26 1.26 7.99
C GLY A 109 13.25 0.32 7.29
N ALA A 110 12.89 -0.95 7.07
CA ALA A 110 13.80 -1.95 6.49
C ALA A 110 13.91 -1.90 4.94
N GLY A 111 13.30 -0.92 4.27
CA GLY A 111 13.31 -0.83 2.79
C GLY A 111 12.48 -1.91 2.08
N LEU A 112 11.68 -2.67 2.82
CA LEU A 112 10.92 -3.83 2.32
C LEU A 112 9.58 -3.48 1.66
N GLY A 113 9.37 -2.21 1.28
CA GLY A 113 8.17 -1.78 0.56
C GLY A 113 6.90 -1.70 1.41
N SER A 114 7.00 -1.35 2.71
CA SER A 114 5.83 -1.22 3.60
C SER A 114 4.79 -0.22 3.09
N SER A 115 5.21 0.88 2.46
CA SER A 115 4.29 1.87 1.89
C SER A 115 3.45 1.27 0.75
N ALA A 116 4.10 0.55 -0.16
CA ALA A 116 3.42 -0.10 -1.27
C ALA A 116 2.46 -1.19 -0.78
N ALA A 117 2.90 -1.99 0.19
CA ALA A 117 2.06 -3.03 0.80
C ALA A 117 0.82 -2.44 1.48
N VAL A 118 0.97 -1.38 2.29
CA VAL A 118 -0.20 -0.75 2.96
C VAL A 118 -1.13 -0.09 1.95
N SER A 119 -0.61 0.55 0.90
CA SER A 119 -1.44 1.13 -0.17
C SER A 119 -2.24 0.05 -0.91
N VAL A 120 -1.62 -1.05 -1.31
CA VAL A 120 -2.29 -2.17 -2.00
C VAL A 120 -3.36 -2.81 -1.11
N ALA A 121 -3.01 -3.15 0.13
CA ALA A 121 -3.95 -3.78 1.05
C ALA A 121 -5.12 -2.86 1.42
N THR A 122 -4.87 -1.56 1.60
CA THR A 122 -5.92 -0.58 1.89
C THR A 122 -6.86 -0.39 0.70
N VAL A 123 -6.31 -0.24 -0.51
CA VAL A 123 -7.13 -0.10 -1.72
C VAL A 123 -8.07 -1.29 -1.87
N ASP A 124 -7.55 -2.51 -1.79
CA ASP A 124 -8.38 -3.72 -1.97
C ASP A 124 -9.38 -3.91 -0.82
N ALA A 125 -8.97 -3.71 0.45
CA ALA A 125 -9.86 -3.87 1.60
C ALA A 125 -11.01 -2.85 1.59
N VAL A 126 -10.73 -1.58 1.32
CA VAL A 126 -11.74 -0.52 1.27
C VAL A 126 -12.68 -0.73 0.07
N SER A 127 -12.13 -1.06 -1.11
CA SER A 127 -12.95 -1.33 -2.29
C SER A 127 -13.92 -2.49 -2.05
N ARG A 128 -13.45 -3.59 -1.45
CA ARG A 128 -14.30 -4.73 -1.10
C ARG A 128 -15.36 -4.38 -0.06
N THR A 129 -15.01 -3.56 0.93
CA THR A 129 -16.00 -3.03 1.90
C THR A 129 -17.06 -2.21 1.18
N CYS A 130 -16.70 -1.51 0.12
CA CYS A 130 -17.63 -0.75 -0.74
C CYS A 130 -18.35 -1.61 -1.79
N ASP A 131 -18.22 -2.93 -1.73
CA ASP A 131 -18.81 -3.88 -2.68
C ASP A 131 -18.23 -3.76 -4.11
N VAL A 132 -17.01 -3.22 -4.23
CA VAL A 132 -16.25 -3.07 -5.48
C VAL A 132 -15.12 -4.09 -5.53
N ILE A 133 -15.06 -4.89 -6.60
CA ILE A 133 -13.98 -5.85 -6.84
C ILE A 133 -13.17 -5.39 -8.05
N HIS A 134 -11.90 -5.07 -7.83
CA HIS A 134 -10.98 -4.66 -8.88
C HIS A 134 -10.15 -5.83 -9.43
N PRO A 135 -9.80 -5.83 -10.72
CA PRO A 135 -8.72 -6.67 -11.21
C PRO A 135 -7.38 -6.24 -10.59
N LEU A 136 -6.42 -7.17 -10.49
CA LEU A 136 -5.13 -6.92 -9.83
C LEU A 136 -4.37 -5.75 -10.47
N GLU A 137 -4.42 -5.61 -11.79
CA GLU A 137 -3.78 -4.52 -12.51
C GLU A 137 -4.34 -3.14 -12.11
N GLN A 138 -5.63 -3.07 -11.80
CA GLN A 138 -6.27 -1.84 -11.33
C GLN A 138 -5.86 -1.54 -9.89
N ILE A 139 -5.79 -2.55 -9.01
CA ILE A 139 -5.29 -2.38 -7.63
C ILE A 139 -3.84 -1.85 -7.66
N ALA A 140 -2.97 -2.44 -8.50
CA ALA A 140 -1.59 -1.99 -8.66
C ALA A 140 -1.50 -0.54 -9.16
N THR A 141 -2.42 -0.15 -10.05
CA THR A 141 -2.48 1.21 -10.60
C THR A 141 -2.94 2.22 -9.55
N LEU A 142 -4.01 1.92 -8.81
CA LEU A 142 -4.50 2.77 -7.72
C LEU A 142 -3.45 2.92 -6.61
N ALA A 143 -2.82 1.82 -6.19
CA ALA A 143 -1.74 1.87 -5.21
C ALA A 143 -0.54 2.68 -5.70
N HIS A 144 -0.21 2.62 -6.99
CA HIS A 144 0.83 3.48 -7.56
C HIS A 144 0.44 4.96 -7.53
N GLU A 145 -0.83 5.29 -7.79
CA GLU A 145 -1.34 6.66 -7.69
C GLU A 145 -1.28 7.20 -6.25
N VAL A 146 -1.51 6.34 -5.24
CA VAL A 146 -1.28 6.66 -3.83
C VAL A 146 0.17 7.08 -3.61
N GLU A 147 1.13 6.23 -4.00
CA GLU A 147 2.56 6.49 -3.86
C GLU A 147 2.99 7.80 -4.56
N GLN A 148 2.49 8.03 -5.78
CA GLN A 148 2.76 9.28 -6.52
C GLN A 148 2.18 10.51 -5.81
N THR A 149 0.99 10.39 -5.22
CA THR A 149 0.35 11.50 -4.50
C THR A 149 1.10 11.85 -3.21
N VAL A 150 1.60 10.85 -2.49
CA VAL A 150 2.29 11.06 -1.20
C VAL A 150 3.76 11.47 -1.38
N GLN A 151 4.50 10.85 -2.30
CA GLN A 151 5.94 11.06 -2.48
C GLN A 151 6.30 11.95 -3.67
N GLY A 152 5.36 12.25 -4.56
CA GLY A 152 5.56 13.00 -5.81
C GLY A 152 6.15 12.17 -6.95
N ARG A 153 7.20 11.37 -6.70
CA ARG A 153 7.79 10.45 -7.69
C ARG A 153 7.91 9.06 -7.13
N ALA A 154 7.17 8.12 -7.70
CA ALA A 154 7.23 6.71 -7.38
C ALA A 154 7.45 5.88 -8.66
N SER A 155 8.14 4.74 -8.53
CA SER A 155 8.16 3.72 -9.59
C SER A 155 6.94 2.80 -9.43
N ARG A 156 6.59 2.06 -10.49
CA ARG A 156 5.51 1.05 -10.43
C ARG A 156 5.95 -0.26 -9.80
N ALA A 157 7.25 -0.46 -9.61
CA ALA A 157 7.83 -1.75 -9.27
C ALA A 157 7.34 -2.26 -7.91
N ASP A 158 7.33 -1.40 -6.89
CA ASP A 158 6.97 -1.78 -5.52
C ASP A 158 5.49 -2.18 -5.42
N THR A 159 4.58 -1.34 -5.95
CA THR A 159 3.14 -1.60 -5.90
C THR A 159 2.71 -2.74 -6.81
N PHE A 160 3.32 -2.86 -8.00
CA PHE A 160 3.06 -3.99 -8.90
C PHE A 160 3.54 -5.31 -8.29
N CYS A 161 4.73 -5.35 -7.71
CA CYS A 161 5.26 -6.53 -7.02
C CYS A 161 4.38 -6.92 -5.83
N SER A 162 4.01 -5.95 -5.00
CA SER A 162 3.13 -6.17 -3.84
C SER A 162 1.75 -6.67 -4.27
N THR A 163 1.22 -6.20 -5.40
CA THR A 163 -0.09 -6.65 -5.89
C THR A 163 -0.04 -8.05 -6.52
N MET A 164 0.95 -8.32 -7.37
CA MET A 164 1.00 -9.54 -8.18
C MET A 164 1.62 -10.74 -7.44
N GLY A 165 2.46 -10.45 -6.44
CA GLY A 165 3.29 -11.44 -5.77
C GLY A 165 4.31 -12.13 -6.68
N GLY A 166 5.12 -13.01 -6.09
CA GLY A 166 6.18 -13.72 -6.80
C GLY A 166 7.24 -12.76 -7.34
N PHE A 167 7.74 -13.06 -8.54
CA PHE A 167 8.80 -12.30 -9.20
C PHE A 167 8.19 -11.51 -10.34
N VAL A 168 8.56 -10.23 -10.46
CA VAL A 168 8.08 -9.37 -11.55
C VAL A 168 9.25 -8.67 -12.21
N CYS A 169 9.06 -8.28 -13.46
CA CYS A 169 9.96 -7.40 -14.20
C CYS A 169 9.21 -6.12 -14.55
N VAL A 170 9.80 -4.98 -14.21
CA VAL A 170 9.25 -3.66 -14.48
C VAL A 170 10.27 -2.82 -15.22
N GLU A 171 9.87 -2.28 -16.37
CA GLU A 171 10.68 -1.43 -17.25
C GLU A 171 9.79 -0.29 -17.77
N GLY A 172 10.01 0.92 -17.24
CA GLY A 172 9.15 2.08 -17.49
C GLY A 172 7.69 1.80 -17.16
N LYS A 173 6.84 1.66 -18.19
CA LYS A 173 5.41 1.32 -18.03
C LYS A 173 5.12 -0.18 -18.19
N LYS A 174 6.05 -0.96 -18.73
CA LYS A 174 5.87 -2.40 -18.94
C LYS A 174 6.06 -3.12 -17.61
N CYS A 175 5.07 -3.89 -17.21
CA CYS A 175 5.10 -4.68 -15.98
C CYS A 175 4.67 -6.10 -16.31
N ASN A 176 5.50 -7.09 -15.99
CA ASN A 176 5.23 -8.49 -16.29
C ASN A 176 5.56 -9.37 -15.10
N LYS A 177 4.75 -10.39 -14.85
CA LYS A 177 5.10 -11.45 -13.91
C LYS A 177 6.09 -12.41 -14.58
N LEU A 178 7.14 -12.76 -13.85
CA LEU A 178 8.13 -13.74 -14.31
C LEU A 178 7.63 -15.16 -13.98
N PRO A 179 8.00 -16.17 -14.79
CA PRO A 179 7.46 -17.54 -14.66
C PRO A 179 8.02 -18.33 -13.46
N PHE A 180 8.77 -17.69 -12.56
CA PHE A 180 9.35 -18.35 -11.40
C PHE A 180 8.30 -18.52 -10.30
N SER A 181 8.14 -19.74 -9.81
CA SER A 181 7.22 -20.05 -8.71
C SER A 181 7.87 -19.91 -7.34
N GLN A 182 9.16 -20.26 -7.21
CA GLN A 182 9.90 -20.22 -5.96
C GLN A 182 11.40 -19.97 -6.19
N LEU A 183 12.01 -19.14 -5.33
CA LEU A 183 13.45 -18.99 -5.21
C LEU A 183 13.76 -18.96 -3.70
N PRO A 184 14.54 -19.92 -3.16
CA PRO A 184 14.96 -19.87 -1.77
C PRO A 184 15.83 -18.63 -1.56
N LEU A 185 15.37 -17.69 -0.74
CA LEU A 185 16.07 -16.44 -0.43
C LEU A 185 16.27 -16.33 1.09
N THR A 186 17.47 -15.93 1.48
CA THR A 186 17.76 -15.53 2.85
C THR A 186 17.97 -14.02 2.87
N ILE A 187 17.13 -13.31 3.63
CA ILE A 187 17.21 -11.85 3.78
C ILE A 187 17.88 -11.57 5.13
N GLY A 188 19.06 -10.93 5.08
CA GLY A 188 19.71 -10.38 6.26
C GLY A 188 19.16 -8.99 6.57
N TYR A 189 18.74 -8.77 7.81
CA TYR A 189 18.38 -7.45 8.32
C TYR A 189 19.46 -6.99 9.30
N ASP A 190 20.10 -5.87 9.02
CA ASP A 190 21.21 -5.32 9.82
C ASP A 190 20.74 -4.54 11.05
N GLY A 191 19.43 -4.33 11.20
CA GLY A 191 18.83 -3.56 12.30
C GLY A 191 18.94 -2.05 12.14
N GLY A 192 19.48 -1.57 11.01
CA GLY A 192 19.71 -0.15 10.74
C GLY A 192 18.53 0.53 10.06
N PHE A 193 18.51 1.88 10.16
CA PHE A 193 17.70 2.73 9.30
C PHE A 193 18.60 3.32 8.21
N GLY A 194 18.32 3.01 6.95
CA GLY A 194 19.00 3.63 5.81
C GLY A 194 18.35 4.96 5.42
N SER A 195 19.15 5.97 5.10
CA SER A 195 18.68 7.19 4.42
C SER A 195 19.01 7.08 2.93
N THR A 196 18.02 6.88 2.08
CA THR A 196 18.15 6.73 0.62
C THR A 196 18.20 8.07 -0.15
N LYS A 197 18.66 9.15 0.51
CA LYS A 197 18.81 10.47 -0.11
C LYS A 197 20.18 10.67 -0.73
#